data_AF-A0A1A2Z7Z1-F1
#
_entry.id   AF-A0A1A2Z7Z1-F1
#
_cell.length_a   1.000
_cell.length_b   1.000
_cell.length_c   1.000
_cell.angle_alpha   90.00
_cell.angle_beta   90.00
_cell.angle_gamma   90.00
#
_symmetry.space_group_name_H-M   'P 1'
#
loop_
_entity.id
_entity.type
_entity.pdbx_description
1 polymer ?
#
loop_
_entity_poly.entity_id
_entity_poly.type
_entity_poly.pdbx_seq_one_letter_code
_entity_poly.pdbx_strand_id
1 'polypeptide(L)'
;MAARQHTLSSSIASWHGDEKAVGSPLNDSELVAVRRTRLFGASGTVLMAIGALGAGARPVVQDPTFGVRLLNLPSRIQTVSLTMTTTGAVMMALAWLMLGRFALGDRRMSRGELDRTLLLWVLPLLAAPPMYSKDVYSYLAQSQICREGLDPYRVGPAPGLGLGHVFTLSVPSLWRETPAPYGPLFLWVGRGISELTGENIVAAVLCHRLVVLIGVGLIVWATPRLARRCGVAEVSALWLGAANPLLIMHLVAGIHNEALMLGLMLTGTEFALRGLDSGRALLPHHLPRDQSQRQDWAPLGMLIGGAVLITLSSQVKLPSLLALGFVAMALAYRWGGNLRALLLAGGLMTGLALAVMAVVGWASRLGFGWIYTLGTANVVRSWMSPPTLLALGTGQVGILLGLGDHTTAVLSLTRGIGVLIIAVMVAWLLVAVFRGRLHPVGGLGVALGITVLLFPVVQPWYLLWAIIPLAAWATRPGFRIAAIGVTIVVGVFGPTANGDRFALFQIVDATVASTVIVLLLIAVTYTRLPWRALPTTGRELIHDAVAPDVVSATETRQPTPVADAYAESP
;
A
#
# COMPACT_ATOMS: atom_id res chain seq x y z
N MET A 1 -30.67 -12.99 -29.32
CA MET A 1 -29.54 -12.97 -28.37
C MET A 1 -28.62 -11.81 -28.74
N ALA A 2 -28.79 -10.65 -28.10
CA ALA A 2 -27.90 -9.51 -28.32
C ALA A 2 -26.59 -9.73 -27.57
N ALA A 3 -25.47 -9.82 -28.29
CA ALA A 3 -24.15 -9.90 -27.71
C ALA A 3 -23.92 -8.68 -26.80
N ARG A 4 -23.84 -8.89 -25.48
CA ARG A 4 -23.40 -7.86 -24.54
C ARG A 4 -21.99 -7.45 -24.95
N GLN A 5 -21.85 -6.26 -25.52
CA GLN A 5 -20.55 -5.66 -25.76
C GLN A 5 -19.88 -5.39 -24.40
N HIS A 6 -19.11 -6.37 -23.92
CA HIS A 6 -18.27 -6.24 -22.74
C HIS A 6 -17.16 -5.24 -23.06
N THR A 7 -17.40 -3.96 -22.82
CA THR A 7 -16.34 -2.96 -22.86
C THR A 7 -15.37 -3.20 -21.71
N LEU A 8 -14.08 -2.88 -21.87
CA LEU A 8 -13.09 -2.98 -20.79
C LEU A 8 -13.52 -2.19 -19.53
N SER A 9 -14.29 -1.11 -19.70
CA SER A 9 -14.88 -0.32 -18.61
C SER A 9 -15.88 -1.15 -17.80
N SER A 10 -16.71 -1.94 -18.48
CA SER A 10 -17.64 -2.86 -17.81
C SER A 10 -16.92 -4.00 -17.08
N SER A 11 -15.76 -4.44 -17.61
CA SER A 11 -14.94 -5.47 -16.98
C SER A 11 -14.24 -4.95 -15.71
N ILE A 12 -13.72 -3.73 -15.73
CA ILE A 12 -13.14 -3.11 -14.52
C ILE A 12 -14.23 -2.77 -13.52
N ALA A 13 -15.33 -2.16 -13.95
CA ALA A 13 -16.47 -1.89 -13.07
C ALA A 13 -17.02 -3.17 -12.43
N SER A 14 -16.88 -4.32 -13.08
CA SER A 14 -17.25 -5.61 -12.49
C SER A 14 -16.45 -6.00 -11.25
N TRP A 15 -15.26 -5.42 -11.04
CA TRP A 15 -14.44 -5.62 -9.82
C TRP A 15 -15.03 -4.91 -8.59
N HIS A 16 -16.00 -4.03 -8.80
CA HIS A 16 -16.70 -3.29 -7.77
C HIS A 16 -18.07 -3.91 -7.45
N GLY A 17 -18.54 -3.61 -6.25
CA GLY A 17 -19.81 -4.04 -5.68
C GLY A 17 -19.93 -3.47 -4.27
N ASP A 18 -21.15 -3.12 -3.86
CA ASP A 18 -21.38 -2.51 -2.56
C ASP A 18 -21.19 -3.51 -1.42
N GLU A 19 -20.56 -3.05 -0.35
CA GLU A 19 -20.42 -3.79 0.90
C GLU A 19 -21.15 -3.08 2.02
N LYS A 20 -21.85 -3.85 2.87
CA LYS A 20 -22.40 -3.30 4.11
C LYS A 20 -21.24 -2.71 4.92
N ALA A 21 -21.27 -1.40 5.14
CA ALA A 21 -20.23 -0.69 5.87
C ALA A 21 -20.13 -1.16 7.34
N VAL A 22 -21.24 -1.65 7.90
CA VAL A 22 -21.36 -2.14 9.27
C VAL A 22 -21.81 -3.59 9.25
N GLY A 23 -21.02 -4.48 9.84
CA GLY A 23 -21.41 -5.86 10.15
C GLY A 23 -22.01 -5.95 11.55
N SER A 24 -22.62 -7.08 11.87
CA SER A 24 -22.99 -7.38 13.25
C SER A 24 -21.73 -7.45 14.14
N PRO A 25 -21.79 -7.08 15.43
CA PRO A 25 -20.62 -7.16 16.29
C PRO A 25 -20.18 -8.61 16.47
N LEU A 26 -18.87 -8.81 16.67
CA LEU A 26 -18.31 -10.12 16.99
C LEU A 26 -18.92 -10.69 18.28
N ASN A 27 -19.13 -12.00 18.33
CA ASN A 27 -19.50 -12.68 19.58
C ASN A 27 -18.27 -12.93 20.48
N ASP A 28 -18.49 -13.36 21.72
CA ASP A 28 -17.40 -13.57 22.69
C ASP A 28 -16.33 -14.55 22.21
N SER A 29 -16.73 -15.62 21.52
CA SER A 29 -15.79 -16.62 20.99
C SER A 29 -14.90 -16.04 19.87
N GLU A 30 -15.48 -15.19 19.01
CA GLU A 30 -14.79 -14.49 17.94
C GLU A 30 -13.85 -13.41 18.50
N LEU A 31 -14.27 -12.69 19.55
CA LEU A 31 -13.42 -11.72 20.26
C LEU A 31 -12.18 -12.39 20.86
N VAL A 32 -12.34 -13.57 21.46
CA VAL A 32 -11.20 -14.37 21.97
C VAL A 32 -10.29 -14.80 20.81
N ALA A 33 -10.87 -15.24 19.68
CA ALA A 33 -10.10 -15.64 18.51
C ALA A 33 -9.33 -14.46 17.89
N VAL A 34 -9.92 -13.27 17.80
CA VAL A 34 -9.26 -12.03 17.37
C VAL A 34 -8.12 -11.69 18.30
N ARG A 35 -8.31 -11.76 19.63
CA ARG A 35 -7.26 -11.48 20.61
C ARG A 35 -6.07 -12.44 20.45
N ARG A 36 -6.33 -13.74 20.28
CA ARG A 36 -5.26 -14.73 20.06
C ARG A 36 -4.54 -14.53 18.73
N THR A 37 -5.28 -14.24 17.66
CA THR A 37 -4.71 -13.90 16.34
C THR A 37 -3.81 -12.66 16.40
N ARG A 38 -4.26 -11.63 17.11
CA ARG A 38 -3.49 -10.40 17.35
C ARG A 38 -2.17 -10.71 18.07
N LEU A 39 -2.21 -11.50 19.15
CA LEU A 39 -1.01 -11.89 19.91
C LEU A 39 -0.06 -12.78 19.09
N PHE A 40 -0.59 -13.67 18.26
CA PHE A 40 0.22 -14.51 17.36
C PHE A 40 0.98 -13.65 16.35
N GLY A 41 0.31 -12.69 15.70
CA GLY A 41 0.98 -11.75 14.79
C GLY A 41 2.01 -10.86 15.51
N ALA A 42 1.71 -10.38 16.72
CA ALA A 42 2.64 -9.59 17.52
C ALA A 42 3.88 -10.38 17.94
N SER A 43 3.71 -11.67 18.26
CA SER A 43 4.84 -12.56 18.54
C SER A 43 5.72 -12.71 17.30
N GLY A 44 5.11 -12.78 16.11
CA GLY A 44 5.83 -12.73 14.83
C GLY A 44 6.64 -11.45 14.64
N THR A 45 6.07 -10.28 14.94
CA THR A 45 6.81 -9.01 14.79
C THR A 45 7.89 -8.81 15.84
N VAL A 46 7.73 -9.35 17.05
CA VAL A 46 8.82 -9.44 18.05
C VAL A 46 9.95 -10.34 17.54
N LEU A 47 9.62 -11.51 16.99
CA LEU A 47 10.60 -12.43 16.44
C LEU A 47 11.37 -11.80 15.27
N MET A 48 10.67 -11.06 14.40
CA MET A 48 11.27 -10.23 13.36
C MET A 48 12.22 -9.17 13.94
N ALA A 49 11.81 -8.44 14.97
CA ALA A 49 12.63 -7.39 15.59
C ALA A 49 13.94 -7.96 16.18
N ILE A 50 13.89 -9.14 16.80
CA ILE A 50 15.07 -9.84 17.31
C ILE A 50 15.94 -10.33 16.15
N GLY A 51 15.33 -10.98 15.15
CA GLY A 51 16.05 -11.44 13.95
C GLY A 51 16.72 -10.30 13.18
N ALA A 52 16.14 -9.11 13.18
CA ALA A 52 16.68 -7.91 12.55
C ALA A 52 18.03 -7.46 13.16
N LEU A 53 18.35 -7.83 14.41
CA LEU A 53 19.66 -7.56 15.01
C LEU A 53 20.80 -8.29 14.29
N GLY A 54 20.50 -9.39 13.57
CA GLY A 54 21.47 -10.09 12.72
C GLY A 54 21.22 -9.90 11.23
N ALA A 55 19.96 -10.01 10.81
CA ALA A 55 19.55 -10.01 9.41
C ALA A 55 19.12 -8.63 8.87
N GLY A 56 18.81 -7.67 9.75
CA GLY A 56 18.37 -6.32 9.39
C GLY A 56 19.52 -5.45 8.89
N ALA A 57 19.22 -4.48 8.03
CA ALA A 57 20.13 -3.51 7.43
C ALA A 57 20.67 -2.55 8.51
N ARG A 58 21.64 -3.02 9.29
CA ARG A 58 22.38 -2.25 10.30
C ARG A 58 23.43 -1.36 9.63
N PRO A 59 23.77 -0.21 10.23
CA PRO A 59 24.76 0.68 9.66
C PRO A 59 26.16 0.07 9.81
N VAL A 60 27.06 0.42 8.89
CA VAL A 60 28.43 -0.10 8.89
C VAL A 60 29.22 0.44 10.08
N VAL A 61 28.95 1.68 10.46
CA VAL A 61 29.53 2.39 11.61
C VAL A 61 28.42 2.91 12.51
N GLN A 62 28.73 3.19 13.77
CA GLN A 62 27.76 3.63 14.78
C GLN A 62 26.58 2.65 15.02
N ASP A 63 26.76 1.35 14.75
CA ASP A 63 25.78 0.33 15.13
C ASP A 63 25.74 0.23 16.67
N PRO A 64 24.62 0.60 17.32
CA PRO A 64 24.54 0.62 18.79
C PRO A 64 24.56 -0.79 19.40
N THR A 65 24.36 -1.83 18.58
CA THR A 65 24.42 -3.23 19.02
C THR A 65 25.83 -3.78 18.99
N PHE A 66 26.75 -3.14 18.25
CA PHE A 66 28.11 -3.60 18.11
C PHE A 66 28.86 -3.51 19.46
N GLY A 67 29.58 -4.57 19.83
CA GLY A 67 30.30 -4.66 21.11
C GLY A 67 29.43 -5.05 22.33
N VAL A 68 28.10 -5.04 22.22
CA VAL A 68 27.19 -5.46 23.31
C VAL A 68 26.96 -6.97 23.25
N ARG A 69 27.38 -7.72 24.28
CA ARG A 69 27.43 -9.21 24.25
C ARG A 69 26.15 -9.87 23.73
N LEU A 70 25.01 -9.63 24.38
CA LEU A 70 23.75 -10.30 24.04
C LEU A 70 23.12 -9.74 22.76
N LEU A 71 23.13 -8.41 22.57
CA LEU A 71 22.52 -7.76 21.41
C LEU A 71 23.30 -7.98 20.11
N ASN A 72 24.60 -8.25 20.20
CA ASN A 72 25.45 -8.56 19.06
C ASN A 72 25.47 -10.06 18.72
N LEU A 73 24.94 -10.95 19.56
CA LEU A 73 24.93 -12.38 19.27
C LEU A 73 24.23 -12.70 17.93
N PRO A 74 23.03 -12.15 17.63
CA PRO A 74 22.35 -12.37 16.35
C PRO A 74 23.19 -12.02 15.10
N SER A 75 24.13 -11.08 15.19
CA SER A 75 25.01 -10.71 14.07
C SER A 75 26.00 -11.80 13.69
N ARG A 76 26.33 -12.68 14.64
CA ARG A 76 27.29 -13.78 14.48
C ARG A 76 26.63 -15.08 14.03
N ILE A 77 25.31 -15.19 14.18
CA ILE A 77 24.50 -16.35 13.80
C ILE A 77 23.49 -15.98 12.71
N GLN A 78 23.98 -15.46 11.58
CA GLN A 78 23.16 -14.84 10.54
C GLN A 78 22.04 -15.76 9.99
N THR A 79 22.30 -17.06 9.80
CA THR A 79 21.28 -18.02 9.35
C THR A 79 20.14 -18.18 10.36
N VAL A 80 20.45 -18.18 11.66
CA VAL A 80 19.43 -18.22 12.73
C VAL A 80 18.63 -16.92 12.74
N SER A 81 19.30 -15.77 12.64
CA SER A 81 18.66 -14.45 12.57
C SER A 81 17.74 -14.31 11.34
N LEU A 82 18.15 -14.86 10.20
CA LEU A 82 17.32 -14.95 9.01
C LEU A 82 16.12 -15.87 9.24
N THR A 83 16.31 -17.04 9.86
CA THR A 83 15.24 -17.97 10.23
C THR A 83 14.20 -17.30 11.13
N MET A 84 14.64 -16.57 12.15
CA MET A 84 13.77 -15.82 13.05
C MET A 84 12.97 -14.75 12.28
N THR A 85 13.65 -14.00 11.41
CA THR A 85 13.02 -12.96 10.59
C THR A 85 11.96 -13.53 9.65
N THR A 86 12.29 -14.58 8.90
CA THR A 86 11.36 -15.25 7.97
C THR A 86 10.20 -15.90 8.73
N THR A 87 10.46 -16.56 9.85
CA THR A 87 9.41 -17.17 10.69
C THR A 87 8.44 -16.11 11.21
N GLY A 88 8.96 -15.00 11.71
CA GLY A 88 8.12 -13.91 12.19
C GLY A 88 7.29 -13.25 11.08
N ALA A 89 7.86 -13.09 9.89
CA ALA A 89 7.17 -12.59 8.71
C ALA A 89 6.02 -13.52 8.29
N VAL A 90 6.26 -14.84 8.24
CA VAL A 90 5.23 -15.84 7.93
C VAL A 90 4.14 -15.86 9.02
N MET A 91 4.51 -15.83 10.31
CA MET A 91 3.55 -15.74 11.41
C MET A 91 2.64 -14.50 11.29
N MET A 92 3.22 -13.34 10.97
CA MET A 92 2.44 -12.11 10.75
C MET A 92 1.53 -12.23 9.53
N ALA A 93 2.01 -12.80 8.42
CA ALA A 93 1.19 -13.01 7.23
C ALA A 93 0.02 -13.98 7.50
N LEU A 94 0.26 -15.07 8.24
CA LEU A 94 -0.79 -16.01 8.67
C LEU A 94 -1.77 -15.35 9.64
N ALA A 95 -1.29 -14.55 10.59
CA ALA A 95 -2.13 -13.75 11.47
C ALA A 95 -3.04 -12.79 10.69
N TRP A 96 -2.48 -12.12 9.68
CA TRP A 96 -3.21 -11.24 8.79
C TRP A 96 -4.28 -11.98 7.99
N LEU A 97 -3.99 -13.18 7.48
CA LEU A 97 -4.97 -14.04 6.81
C LEU A 97 -6.13 -14.44 7.74
N MET A 98 -5.81 -14.91 8.95
CA MET A 98 -6.80 -15.25 9.97
C MET A 98 -7.67 -14.03 10.32
N LEU A 99 -7.07 -12.84 10.40
CA LEU A 99 -7.76 -11.58 10.67
C LEU A 99 -8.79 -11.23 9.58
N GLY A 100 -8.55 -11.65 8.34
CA GLY A 100 -9.45 -11.42 7.20
C GLY A 100 -10.85 -12.00 7.39
N ARG A 101 -10.98 -13.13 8.13
CA ARG A 101 -12.27 -13.75 8.44
C ARG A 101 -13.19 -12.81 9.22
N PHE A 102 -12.60 -12.06 10.14
CA PHE A 102 -13.29 -11.10 11.00
C PHE A 102 -13.39 -9.70 10.36
N ALA A 103 -12.71 -9.46 9.23
CA ALA A 103 -12.81 -8.21 8.48
C ALA A 103 -13.87 -8.30 7.37
N LEU A 104 -14.07 -9.49 6.79
CA LEU A 104 -14.94 -9.74 5.64
C LEU A 104 -16.30 -10.36 6.00
N GLY A 105 -16.40 -11.08 7.13
CA GLY A 105 -17.59 -11.83 7.52
C GLY A 105 -18.84 -10.98 7.84
N ASP A 106 -19.97 -11.65 8.11
CA ASP A 106 -21.23 -11.00 8.49
C ASP A 106 -21.15 -10.33 9.88
N ARG A 107 -20.38 -10.97 10.78
CA ARG A 107 -19.90 -10.37 12.03
C ARG A 107 -18.51 -9.80 11.81
N ARG A 108 -18.30 -8.54 12.18
CA ARG A 108 -17.06 -7.81 11.86
C ARG A 108 -16.42 -7.20 13.09
N MET A 109 -15.10 -7.19 13.10
CA MET A 109 -14.35 -6.44 14.10
C MET A 109 -14.63 -4.94 13.98
N SER A 110 -14.58 -4.26 15.10
CA SER A 110 -14.65 -2.81 15.17
C SER A 110 -13.36 -2.17 14.64
N ARG A 111 -13.48 -0.89 14.25
CA ARG A 111 -12.33 -0.07 13.87
C ARG A 111 -11.24 -0.04 14.94
N GLY A 112 -11.64 0.13 16.20
CA GLY A 112 -10.73 0.18 17.33
C GLY A 112 -10.00 -1.14 17.60
N GLU A 113 -10.58 -2.29 17.26
CA GLU A 113 -9.87 -3.57 17.38
C GLU A 113 -8.80 -3.74 16.31
N LEU A 114 -9.06 -3.28 15.09
CA LEU A 114 -8.08 -3.28 14.03
C LEU A 114 -6.93 -2.30 14.32
N ASP A 115 -7.24 -1.09 14.82
CA ASP A 115 -6.22 -0.11 15.21
C ASP A 115 -5.30 -0.62 16.32
N ARG A 116 -5.86 -1.26 17.35
CA ARG A 116 -5.06 -1.91 18.41
C ARG A 116 -4.19 -3.04 17.87
N THR A 117 -4.68 -3.77 16.87
CA THR A 117 -3.91 -4.83 16.20
C THR A 117 -2.74 -4.25 15.43
N LEU A 118 -3.00 -3.23 14.61
CA LEU A 118 -1.98 -2.52 13.85
C LEU A 118 -0.91 -1.92 14.76
N LEU A 119 -1.31 -1.21 15.81
CA LEU A 119 -0.39 -0.62 16.79
C LEU A 119 0.48 -1.68 17.44
N LEU A 120 -0.12 -2.80 17.88
CA LEU A 120 0.63 -3.88 18.53
C LEU A 120 1.61 -4.56 17.58
N TRP A 121 1.27 -4.71 16.30
CA TRP A 121 2.17 -5.32 15.31
C TRP A 121 3.32 -4.38 14.92
N VAL A 122 3.04 -3.09 14.82
CA VAL A 122 4.05 -2.06 14.47
C VAL A 122 5.04 -1.81 15.60
N LEU A 123 4.58 -1.79 16.86
CA LEU A 123 5.37 -1.34 18.01
C LEU A 123 6.75 -2.05 18.14
N PRO A 124 6.86 -3.40 18.06
CA PRO A 124 8.16 -4.06 18.17
C PRO A 124 9.16 -3.66 17.08
N LEU A 125 8.64 -3.39 15.87
CA LEU A 125 9.46 -3.05 14.70
C LEU A 125 9.98 -1.62 14.75
N LEU A 126 9.43 -0.76 15.62
CA LEU A 126 9.93 0.61 15.82
C LEU A 126 11.29 0.63 16.51
N ALA A 127 11.61 -0.41 17.29
CA ALA A 127 12.90 -0.57 17.95
C ALA A 127 13.89 -1.40 17.12
N ALA A 128 13.42 -2.08 16.07
CA ALA A 128 14.26 -2.91 15.23
C ALA A 128 15.19 -2.06 14.33
N PRO A 129 16.38 -2.57 13.95
CA PRO A 129 17.12 -2.04 12.82
C PRO A 129 16.27 -2.02 11.55
N PRO A 130 16.57 -1.14 10.56
CA PRO A 130 15.90 -1.18 9.26
C PRO A 130 15.91 -2.60 8.69
N MET A 131 14.80 -3.07 8.13
CA MET A 131 14.65 -4.43 7.62
C MET A 131 14.55 -4.46 6.09
N TYR A 132 15.04 -5.55 5.48
CA TYR A 132 14.90 -5.89 4.05
C TYR A 132 15.61 -4.99 3.03
N SER A 133 15.75 -3.70 3.31
CA SER A 133 16.43 -2.73 2.44
C SER A 133 17.40 -1.83 3.23
N LYS A 134 18.43 -1.35 2.53
CA LYS A 134 19.40 -0.35 2.99
C LYS A 134 19.09 1.06 2.46
N ASP A 135 17.96 1.25 1.78
CA ASP A 135 17.64 2.51 1.09
C ASP A 135 17.59 3.73 2.01
N VAL A 136 17.26 3.54 3.30
CA VAL A 136 17.31 4.63 4.29
C VAL A 136 18.67 5.30 4.36
N TYR A 137 19.76 4.56 4.15
CA TYR A 137 21.12 5.12 4.12
C TYR A 137 21.37 5.95 2.87
N SER A 138 20.78 5.56 1.73
CA SER A 138 20.78 6.39 0.52
C SER A 138 20.02 7.70 0.75
N TYR A 139 18.88 7.66 1.46
CA TYR A 139 18.12 8.87 1.80
C TYR A 139 18.95 9.83 2.64
N LEU A 140 19.61 9.30 3.68
CA LEU A 140 20.49 10.07 4.56
C LEU A 140 21.66 10.69 3.80
N ALA A 141 22.37 9.91 3.00
CA ALA A 141 23.51 10.40 2.24
C ALA A 141 23.09 11.47 1.21
N GLN A 142 22.01 11.24 0.46
CA GLN A 142 21.53 12.20 -0.54
C GLN A 142 21.02 13.49 0.10
N SER A 143 20.39 13.42 1.26
CA SER A 143 19.98 14.60 2.02
C SER A 143 21.15 15.34 2.67
N GLN A 144 22.21 14.63 3.06
CA GLN A 144 23.45 15.24 3.53
C GLN A 144 24.16 16.02 2.41
N ILE A 145 24.16 15.52 1.17
CA ILE A 145 24.65 16.26 -0.01
C ILE A 145 23.94 17.62 -0.11
N CYS A 146 22.61 17.65 0.06
CA CYS A 146 21.85 18.90 0.08
C CYS A 146 22.27 19.83 1.23
N ARG A 147 22.60 19.28 2.41
CA ARG A 147 23.04 20.04 3.59
C ARG A 147 24.38 20.72 3.32
N GLU A 148 25.28 20.06 2.60
CA GLU A 148 26.59 20.58 2.20
C GLU A 148 26.52 21.58 1.04
N GLY A 149 25.32 21.87 0.53
CA GLY A 149 25.11 22.83 -0.56
C GLY A 149 25.41 22.28 -1.95
N LEU A 150 25.63 20.96 -2.06
CA LEU A 150 25.80 20.25 -3.32
C LEU A 150 24.44 19.85 -3.90
N ASP A 151 24.40 19.67 -5.23
CA ASP A 151 23.20 19.25 -5.94
C ASP A 151 23.10 17.71 -6.00
N PRO A 152 22.18 17.08 -5.24
CA PRO A 152 22.02 15.62 -5.21
C PRO A 152 21.50 15.04 -6.54
N TYR A 153 21.07 15.88 -7.48
CA TYR A 153 20.67 15.45 -8.83
C TYR A 153 21.85 15.40 -9.80
N ARG A 154 23.02 15.92 -9.39
CA ARG A 154 24.25 15.88 -10.19
C ARG A 154 25.28 14.90 -9.64
N VAL A 155 25.33 14.72 -8.32
CA VAL A 155 26.32 13.86 -7.67
C VAL A 155 25.65 12.79 -6.81
N GLY A 156 26.22 11.58 -6.81
CA GLY A 156 25.89 10.53 -5.86
C GLY A 156 26.63 10.65 -4.52
N PRO A 157 26.31 9.82 -3.52
CA PRO A 157 26.98 9.76 -2.22
C PRO A 157 28.52 9.70 -2.24
N ALA A 158 29.10 8.86 -3.10
CA ALA A 158 30.56 8.70 -3.19
C ALA A 158 31.26 9.94 -3.75
N PRO A 159 30.87 10.51 -4.91
CA PRO A 159 31.49 11.73 -5.43
C PRO A 159 31.10 12.99 -4.63
N GLY A 160 29.93 13.01 -3.99
CA GLY A 160 29.44 14.15 -3.22
C GLY A 160 30.05 14.27 -1.82
N LEU A 161 30.06 13.18 -1.06
CA LEU A 161 30.50 13.16 0.35
C LEU A 161 31.86 12.48 0.55
N GLY A 162 32.31 11.70 -0.43
CA GLY A 162 33.46 10.80 -0.30
C GLY A 162 33.11 9.42 0.25
N LEU A 163 33.94 8.42 -0.07
CA LEU A 163 33.76 7.03 0.35
C LEU A 163 33.94 6.81 1.86
N GLY A 164 34.70 7.68 2.54
CA GLY A 164 34.94 7.61 3.97
C GLY A 164 33.83 8.23 4.83
N HIS A 165 32.86 8.92 4.22
CA HIS A 165 31.80 9.60 4.97
C HIS A 165 30.87 8.60 5.67
N VAL A 166 30.46 8.94 6.90
CA VAL A 166 29.68 8.07 7.79
C VAL A 166 28.42 7.50 7.12
N PHE A 167 27.69 8.34 6.37
CA PHE A 167 26.49 7.92 5.63
C PHE A 167 26.84 7.08 4.39
N THR A 168 27.83 7.47 3.60
CA THR A 168 28.23 6.79 2.36
C THR A 168 28.65 5.35 2.59
N LEU A 169 29.31 5.05 3.70
CA LEU A 169 29.73 3.69 4.07
C LEU A 169 28.57 2.69 4.13
N SER A 170 27.39 3.15 4.54
CA SER A 170 26.20 2.29 4.68
C SER A 170 25.32 2.23 3.42
N VAL A 171 25.61 3.07 2.41
CA VAL A 171 24.89 3.09 1.13
C VAL A 171 25.21 1.81 0.32
N PRO A 172 24.20 1.13 -0.25
CA PRO A 172 24.42 0.02 -1.18
C PRO A 172 25.35 0.41 -2.32
N SER A 173 26.26 -0.47 -2.70
CA SER A 173 27.25 -0.23 -3.78
C SER A 173 26.59 0.28 -5.05
N LEU A 174 25.43 -0.27 -5.42
CA LEU A 174 24.64 0.13 -6.58
C LEU A 174 24.26 1.62 -6.59
N TRP A 175 24.07 2.23 -5.41
CA TRP A 175 23.53 3.59 -5.27
C TRP A 175 24.59 4.63 -4.91
N ARG A 176 25.84 4.23 -4.67
CA ARG A 176 26.89 5.16 -4.21
C ARG A 176 27.27 6.20 -5.26
N GLU A 177 27.26 5.80 -6.52
CA GLU A 177 27.68 6.67 -7.63
C GLU A 177 26.50 7.38 -8.30
N THR A 178 25.26 7.02 -7.95
CA THR A 178 24.07 7.48 -8.68
C THR A 178 23.44 8.71 -8.01
N PRO A 179 23.00 9.71 -8.80
CA PRO A 179 22.19 10.81 -8.29
C PRO A 179 20.87 10.38 -7.64
N ALA A 180 20.27 11.27 -6.86
CA ALA A 180 19.02 11.01 -6.16
C ALA A 180 17.81 10.93 -7.11
N PRO A 181 17.03 9.82 -7.11
CA PRO A 181 15.81 9.69 -7.91
C PRO A 181 14.55 10.17 -7.18
N TYR A 182 14.71 10.98 -6.12
CA TYR A 182 13.62 11.43 -5.25
C TYR A 182 13.26 12.88 -5.52
N GLY A 183 12.00 13.24 -5.26
CA GLY A 183 11.57 14.62 -5.45
C GLY A 183 12.14 15.57 -4.37
N PRO A 184 12.08 16.89 -4.63
CA PRO A 184 12.72 17.90 -3.80
C PRO A 184 12.13 18.01 -2.39
N LEU A 185 10.83 17.73 -2.20
CA LEU A 185 10.23 17.76 -0.86
C LEU A 185 10.87 16.71 0.05
N PHE A 186 11.06 15.49 -0.45
CA PHE A 186 11.62 14.41 0.37
C PHE A 186 13.08 14.70 0.76
N LEU A 187 13.88 15.17 -0.21
CA LEU A 187 15.27 15.54 0.05
C LEU A 187 15.38 16.74 0.99
N TRP A 188 14.45 17.70 0.91
CA TRP A 188 14.38 18.85 1.80
C TRP A 188 14.02 18.47 3.24
N VAL A 189 13.04 17.58 3.43
CA VAL A 189 12.74 17.01 4.76
C VAL A 189 13.96 16.27 5.32
N GLY A 190 14.61 15.43 4.52
CA GLY A 190 15.81 14.71 4.96
C GLY A 190 17.00 15.64 5.24
N ARG A 191 17.11 16.77 4.53
CA ARG A 191 18.10 17.81 4.85
C ARG A 191 17.84 18.37 6.25
N GLY A 192 16.60 18.69 6.59
CA GLY A 192 16.22 19.13 7.94
C GLY A 192 16.53 18.07 9.01
N ILE A 193 16.35 16.78 8.69
CA ILE A 193 16.78 15.68 9.56
C ILE A 193 18.30 15.69 9.75
N SER A 194 19.06 15.88 8.67
CA SER A 194 20.52 15.96 8.71
C SER A 194 21.00 17.18 9.49
N GLU A 195 20.30 18.31 9.40
CA GLU A 195 20.57 19.52 10.22
C GLU A 195 20.31 19.26 11.71
N LEU A 196 19.23 18.55 12.05
CA LEU A 196 18.88 18.23 13.44
C LEU A 196 19.81 17.19 14.07
N THR A 197 20.22 16.18 13.30
CA THR A 197 20.90 14.99 13.84
C THR A 197 22.41 14.97 13.59
N GLY A 198 22.92 15.90 12.78
CA GLY A 198 24.33 15.94 12.43
C GLY A 198 24.73 14.70 11.62
N GLU A 199 25.76 14.00 12.10
CA GLU A 199 26.31 12.76 11.53
C GLU A 199 25.92 11.51 12.35
N ASN A 200 24.95 11.64 13.25
CA ASN A 200 24.46 10.53 14.05
C ASN A 200 23.46 9.67 13.25
N ILE A 201 23.92 8.53 12.76
CA ILE A 201 23.11 7.63 11.92
C ILE A 201 21.86 7.15 12.65
N VAL A 202 21.99 6.76 13.91
CA VAL A 202 20.88 6.16 14.66
C VAL A 202 19.77 7.20 14.84
N ALA A 203 20.12 8.42 15.26
CA ALA A 203 19.16 9.51 15.40
C ALA A 203 18.49 9.86 14.06
N ALA A 204 19.28 9.93 12.98
CA ALA A 204 18.76 10.25 11.65
C ALA A 204 17.79 9.17 11.11
N VAL A 205 18.11 7.89 11.32
CA VAL A 205 17.23 6.76 11.00
C VAL A 205 15.92 6.82 11.81
N LEU A 206 15.98 7.15 13.10
CA LEU A 206 14.79 7.32 13.93
C LEU A 206 13.92 8.50 13.46
N CYS A 207 14.52 9.62 13.07
CA CYS A 207 13.80 10.74 12.48
C CYS A 207 13.11 10.37 11.15
N HIS A 208 13.78 9.63 10.26
CA HIS A 208 13.15 9.12 9.04
C HIS A 208 12.00 8.15 9.35
N ARG A 209 12.13 7.34 10.40
CA ARG A 209 11.05 6.47 10.87
C ARG A 209 9.83 7.28 11.32
N LEU A 210 10.00 8.44 11.97
CA LEU A 210 8.88 9.33 12.30
C LEU A 210 8.18 9.85 11.03
N VAL A 211 8.93 10.24 10.00
CA VAL A 211 8.34 10.67 8.71
C VAL A 211 7.50 9.56 8.07
N VAL A 212 8.02 8.34 8.09
CA VAL A 212 7.28 7.15 7.62
C VAL A 212 6.01 6.92 8.44
N LEU A 213 6.08 7.02 9.77
CA LEU A 213 4.92 6.84 10.65
C LEU A 213 3.85 7.91 10.43
N ILE A 214 4.24 9.15 10.14
CA ILE A 214 3.29 10.19 9.71
C ILE A 214 2.57 9.74 8.42
N GLY A 215 3.33 9.27 7.42
CA GLY A 215 2.77 8.70 6.19
C GLY A 215 1.79 7.54 6.44
N VAL A 216 2.16 6.58 7.29
CA VAL A 216 1.27 5.47 7.68
C VAL A 216 0.03 5.97 8.41
N GLY A 217 0.16 6.94 9.32
CA GLY A 217 -0.98 7.56 10.00
C GLY A 217 -1.96 8.20 9.01
N LEU A 218 -1.44 8.87 7.98
CA LEU A 218 -2.24 9.42 6.88
C LEU A 218 -2.94 8.32 6.06
N ILE A 219 -2.27 7.20 5.78
CA ILE A 219 -2.90 6.03 5.10
C ILE A 219 -4.05 5.47 5.95
N VAL A 220 -3.81 5.26 7.24
CA VAL A 220 -4.78 4.75 8.23
C VAL A 220 -5.97 5.70 8.39
N TRP A 221 -5.76 7.01 8.20
CA TRP A 221 -6.81 8.01 8.19
C TRP A 221 -7.60 8.02 6.87
N ALA A 222 -6.92 8.05 5.73
CA ALA A 222 -7.53 8.26 4.42
C ALA A 222 -8.27 7.03 3.88
N THR A 223 -7.69 5.84 4.04
CA THR A 223 -8.23 4.58 3.50
C THR A 223 -9.71 4.33 3.87
N PRO A 224 -10.14 4.39 5.15
CA PRO A 224 -11.54 4.15 5.50
C PRO A 224 -12.48 5.25 4.96
N ARG A 225 -11.98 6.49 4.84
CA ARG A 225 -12.76 7.62 4.31
C ARG A 225 -13.03 7.45 2.82
N LEU A 226 -12.01 7.07 2.06
CA LEU A 226 -12.13 6.73 0.65
C LEU A 226 -13.00 5.48 0.45
N ALA A 227 -12.87 4.48 1.33
CA ALA A 227 -13.69 3.27 1.28
C ALA A 227 -15.18 3.58 1.40
N ARG A 228 -15.57 4.43 2.37
CA ARG A 228 -16.97 4.88 2.52
C ARG A 228 -17.52 5.55 1.28
N ARG A 229 -16.73 6.39 0.58
CA ARG A 229 -17.16 7.03 -0.68
C ARG A 229 -17.47 6.00 -1.77
N CYS A 230 -16.72 4.91 -1.75
CA CYS A 230 -16.87 3.85 -2.73
C CYS A 230 -17.84 2.76 -2.25
N GLY A 231 -18.59 2.93 -1.16
CA GLY A 231 -19.48 1.86 -0.67
C GLY A 231 -18.75 0.60 -0.17
N VAL A 232 -17.46 0.72 0.18
CA VAL A 232 -16.63 -0.39 0.70
C VAL A 232 -16.53 -0.31 2.22
N ALA A 233 -16.53 -1.47 2.88
CA ALA A 233 -16.43 -1.52 4.32
C ALA A 233 -15.04 -1.08 4.81
N GLU A 234 -15.03 -0.16 5.79
CA GLU A 234 -13.80 0.46 6.31
C GLU A 234 -12.78 -0.55 6.81
N VAL A 235 -13.25 -1.49 7.62
CA VAL A 235 -12.42 -2.53 8.26
C VAL A 235 -11.81 -3.46 7.23
N SER A 236 -12.56 -3.80 6.18
CA SER A 236 -12.05 -4.59 5.05
C SER A 236 -10.96 -3.85 4.28
N ALA A 237 -11.19 -2.57 3.96
CA ALA A 237 -10.22 -1.74 3.26
C ALA A 237 -8.92 -1.56 4.08
N LEU A 238 -9.04 -1.35 5.39
CA LEU A 238 -7.90 -1.22 6.29
C LEU A 238 -7.17 -2.55 6.51
N TRP A 239 -7.89 -3.66 6.55
CA TRP A 239 -7.28 -4.99 6.63
C TRP A 239 -6.40 -5.25 5.40
N LEU A 240 -6.93 -5.04 4.19
CA LEU A 240 -6.20 -5.30 2.95
C LEU A 240 -5.13 -4.23 2.65
N GLY A 241 -5.34 -2.98 3.08
CA GLY A 241 -4.45 -1.84 2.85
C GLY A 241 -3.46 -1.60 3.99
N ALA A 242 -3.93 -1.03 5.11
CA ALA A 242 -3.07 -0.57 6.21
C ALA A 242 -2.47 -1.70 7.06
N ALA A 243 -3.22 -2.76 7.32
CA ALA A 243 -2.74 -3.94 8.06
C ALA A 243 -2.03 -4.97 7.17
N ASN A 244 -1.81 -4.64 5.89
CA ASN A 244 -1.12 -5.50 4.95
C ASN A 244 0.31 -5.79 5.43
N PRO A 245 0.74 -7.06 5.48
CA PRO A 245 2.10 -7.43 5.86
C PRO A 245 3.17 -6.67 5.08
N LEU A 246 2.98 -6.42 3.78
CA LEU A 246 3.95 -5.67 2.97
C LEU A 246 4.15 -4.25 3.50
N LEU A 247 3.10 -3.59 3.98
CA LEU A 247 3.19 -2.25 4.55
C LEU A 247 4.01 -2.27 5.84
N ILE A 248 3.72 -3.20 6.74
CA ILE A 248 4.40 -3.30 8.02
C ILE A 248 5.88 -3.69 7.82
N MET A 249 6.15 -4.64 6.93
CA MET A 249 7.50 -5.13 6.64
C MET A 249 8.36 -4.11 5.91
N HIS A 250 7.86 -3.52 4.84
CA HIS A 250 8.65 -2.64 4.01
C HIS A 250 8.50 -1.18 4.41
N LEU A 251 7.27 -0.66 4.50
CA LEU A 251 7.10 0.76 4.80
C LEU A 251 7.57 1.08 6.21
N VAL A 252 7.08 0.37 7.23
CA VAL A 252 7.44 0.64 8.63
C VAL A 252 8.84 0.12 8.96
N ALA A 253 9.06 -1.20 8.88
CA ALA A 253 10.33 -1.77 9.32
C ALA A 253 11.48 -1.47 8.35
N GLY A 254 11.21 -1.38 7.05
CA GLY A 254 12.19 -0.95 6.03
C GLY A 254 12.38 0.55 5.88
N ILE A 255 11.53 1.37 6.52
CA ILE A 255 11.60 2.85 6.51
C ILE A 255 11.48 3.41 5.08
N HIS A 256 10.57 2.85 4.28
CA HIS A 256 10.38 3.25 2.89
C HIS A 256 9.55 4.54 2.76
N ASN A 257 10.06 5.50 1.97
CA ASN A 257 9.46 6.82 1.80
C ASN A 257 8.11 6.82 1.06
N GLU A 258 7.75 5.70 0.44
CA GLU A 258 6.44 5.42 -0.13
C GLU A 258 5.31 5.57 0.90
N ALA A 259 5.58 5.40 2.20
CA ALA A 259 4.60 5.69 3.25
C ALA A 259 4.12 7.14 3.19
N LEU A 260 5.06 8.09 3.09
CA LEU A 260 4.75 9.51 3.01
C LEU A 260 4.07 9.84 1.69
N MET A 261 4.57 9.29 0.58
CA MET A 261 3.95 9.43 -0.74
C MET A 261 2.48 8.97 -0.71
N LEU A 262 2.22 7.72 -0.32
CA LEU A 262 0.88 7.14 -0.29
C LEU A 262 -0.04 7.88 0.69
N GLY A 263 0.46 8.22 1.89
CA GLY A 263 -0.29 8.97 2.88
C GLY A 263 -0.77 10.32 2.38
N LEU A 264 0.13 11.12 1.79
CA LEU A 264 -0.21 12.41 1.19
C LEU A 264 -1.15 12.27 -0.02
N MET A 265 -0.90 11.29 -0.89
CA MET A 265 -1.71 11.04 -2.09
C MET A 265 -3.15 10.70 -1.73
N LEU A 266 -3.35 9.74 -0.82
CA LEU A 266 -4.68 9.28 -0.43
C LEU A 266 -5.43 10.35 0.37
N THR A 267 -4.73 11.04 1.28
CA THR A 267 -5.30 12.16 2.05
C THR A 267 -5.71 13.30 1.12
N GLY A 268 -4.85 13.66 0.17
CA GLY A 268 -5.14 14.70 -0.82
C GLY A 268 -6.30 14.32 -1.75
N THR A 269 -6.36 13.05 -2.18
CA THR A 269 -7.49 12.51 -2.95
C THR A 269 -8.79 12.61 -2.16
N GLU A 270 -8.78 12.22 -0.88
CA GLU A 270 -9.96 12.32 -0.03
C GLU A 270 -10.43 13.76 0.13
N PHE A 271 -9.54 14.71 0.43
CA PHE A 271 -9.87 16.13 0.53
C PHE A 271 -10.43 16.69 -0.78
N ALA A 272 -9.78 16.36 -1.90
CA ALA A 272 -10.25 16.85 -3.20
C ALA A 272 -11.66 16.35 -3.51
N LEU A 273 -11.91 15.04 -3.34
CA LEU A 273 -13.23 14.45 -3.54
C LEU A 273 -14.27 14.99 -2.54
N ARG A 274 -13.91 15.32 -1.29
CA ARG A 274 -14.83 16.01 -0.35
C ARG A 274 -15.36 17.32 -0.93
N GLY A 275 -14.46 18.12 -1.52
CA GLY A 275 -14.83 19.37 -2.16
C GLY A 275 -15.70 19.15 -3.39
N LEU A 276 -15.37 18.13 -4.18
CA LEU A 276 -16.14 17.78 -5.39
C LEU A 276 -17.53 17.22 -5.09
N ASP A 277 -17.72 16.48 -4.01
CA ASP A 277 -19.00 15.87 -3.66
C ASP A 277 -19.90 16.80 -2.84
N SER A 278 -19.43 18.00 -2.48
CA SER A 278 -20.24 18.95 -1.73
C SER A 278 -21.44 19.43 -2.55
N GLY A 279 -22.64 19.45 -1.96
CA GLY A 279 -23.84 20.04 -2.58
C GLY A 279 -23.80 21.55 -2.76
N ARG A 280 -22.77 22.23 -2.24
CA ARG A 280 -22.55 23.68 -2.40
C ARG A 280 -21.82 23.98 -3.72
N ALA A 281 -21.96 25.21 -4.20
CA ALA A 281 -21.21 25.70 -5.35
C ALA A 281 -19.70 25.69 -5.07
N LEU A 282 -18.89 25.23 -6.02
CA LEU A 282 -17.43 25.24 -5.90
C LEU A 282 -16.83 26.65 -5.93
N LEU A 283 -17.48 27.58 -6.62
CA LEU A 283 -17.04 28.96 -6.76
C LEU A 283 -18.16 29.87 -6.23
N PRO A 284 -18.08 30.32 -4.96
CA PRO A 284 -19.00 31.29 -4.41
C PRO A 284 -18.91 32.63 -5.17
N HIS A 285 -20.04 33.32 -5.34
CA HIS A 285 -20.09 34.60 -6.08
C HIS A 285 -19.60 35.81 -5.27
N HIS A 286 -19.38 35.65 -3.95
CA HIS A 286 -19.05 36.75 -3.04
C HIS A 286 -17.83 36.41 -2.16
N LEU A 287 -16.94 37.40 -1.99
CA LEU A 287 -15.84 37.33 -1.02
C LEU A 287 -16.40 37.20 0.40
N PRO A 288 -15.82 36.33 1.25
CA PRO A 288 -16.40 36.05 2.56
C PRO A 288 -16.19 37.24 3.50
N ARG A 289 -17.29 37.86 3.96
CA ARG A 289 -17.27 38.96 4.95
C ARG A 289 -17.54 38.48 6.38
N ASP A 290 -18.17 37.32 6.54
CA ASP A 290 -18.55 36.74 7.83
C ASP A 290 -18.17 35.25 7.94
N GLN A 291 -18.16 34.69 9.15
CA GLN A 291 -17.79 33.31 9.46
C GLN A 291 -18.74 32.29 8.83
N SER A 292 -20.02 32.63 8.69
CA SER A 292 -21.01 31.84 7.96
C SER A 292 -20.62 31.68 6.48
N GLN A 293 -20.26 32.78 5.82
CA GLN A 293 -19.85 32.81 4.41
C GLN A 293 -18.50 32.12 4.17
N ARG A 294 -17.60 32.05 5.17
CA ARG A 294 -16.36 31.25 5.05
C ARG A 294 -16.64 29.76 4.83
N GLN A 295 -17.77 29.25 5.32
CA GLN A 295 -18.15 27.85 5.09
C GLN A 295 -18.51 27.58 3.62
N ASP A 296 -18.90 28.60 2.85
CA ASP A 296 -19.20 28.43 1.42
C ASP A 296 -17.94 28.22 0.59
N TRP A 297 -16.79 28.69 1.08
CA TRP A 297 -15.48 28.48 0.46
C TRP A 297 -14.83 27.14 0.86
N ALA A 298 -15.42 26.41 1.83
CA ALA A 298 -14.86 25.17 2.32
C ALA A 298 -14.65 24.11 1.22
N PRO A 299 -15.58 23.88 0.27
CA PRO A 299 -15.37 22.92 -0.82
C PRO A 299 -14.18 23.27 -1.72
N LEU A 300 -14.02 24.55 -2.06
CA LEU A 300 -12.89 25.02 -2.84
C LEU A 300 -11.58 24.86 -2.07
N GLY A 301 -11.57 25.22 -0.79
CA GLY A 301 -10.43 25.03 0.10
C GLY A 301 -10.02 23.55 0.21
N MET A 302 -10.99 22.64 0.28
CA MET A 302 -10.74 21.19 0.29
C MET A 302 -10.19 20.68 -1.06
N LEU A 303 -10.71 21.19 -2.18
CA LEU A 303 -10.22 20.87 -3.52
C LEU A 303 -8.76 21.32 -3.71
N ILE A 304 -8.48 22.59 -3.41
CA ILE A 304 -7.13 23.17 -3.51
C ILE A 304 -6.19 22.47 -2.53
N GLY A 305 -6.59 22.32 -1.26
CA GLY A 305 -5.79 21.62 -0.25
C GLY A 305 -5.49 20.17 -0.65
N GLY A 306 -6.47 19.48 -1.21
CA GLY A 306 -6.31 18.12 -1.74
C GLY A 306 -5.32 18.05 -2.90
N ALA A 307 -5.44 18.95 -3.88
CA ALA A 307 -4.54 19.05 -5.02
C ALA A 307 -3.11 19.44 -4.61
N VAL A 308 -2.95 20.32 -3.62
CA VAL A 308 -1.64 20.66 -3.03
C VAL A 308 -1.03 19.43 -2.37
N LEU A 309 -1.78 18.68 -1.56
CA LEU A 309 -1.28 17.45 -0.91
C LEU A 309 -0.85 16.37 -1.92
N ILE A 310 -1.62 16.16 -3.00
CA ILE A 310 -1.24 15.25 -4.08
C ILE A 310 0.03 15.76 -4.78
N THR A 311 0.14 17.06 -5.01
CA THR A 311 1.35 17.62 -5.63
C THR A 311 2.56 17.46 -4.71
N LEU A 312 2.43 17.72 -3.41
CA LEU A 312 3.49 17.47 -2.42
C LEU A 312 3.86 15.97 -2.37
N SER A 313 2.89 15.06 -2.47
CA SER A 313 3.16 13.63 -2.61
C SER A 313 4.04 13.33 -3.83
N SER A 314 3.78 13.97 -4.97
CA SER A 314 4.59 13.77 -6.18
C SER A 314 6.02 14.26 -6.02
N GLN A 315 6.24 15.23 -5.11
CA GLN A 315 7.57 15.71 -4.73
C GLN A 315 8.27 14.81 -3.71
N VAL A 316 7.62 13.73 -3.27
CA VAL A 316 8.28 12.56 -2.69
C VAL A 316 8.62 11.58 -3.80
N LYS A 317 7.61 11.18 -4.58
CA LYS A 317 7.74 10.28 -5.72
C LYS A 317 6.69 10.59 -6.79
N LEU A 318 7.15 10.81 -8.02
CA LEU A 318 6.34 11.27 -9.15
C LEU A 318 5.05 10.47 -9.43
N PRO A 319 5.01 9.12 -9.34
CA PRO A 319 3.82 8.34 -9.72
C PRO A 319 2.53 8.75 -9.02
N SER A 320 2.60 9.32 -7.81
CA SER A 320 1.39 9.77 -7.10
C SER A 320 0.68 10.96 -7.75
N LEU A 321 1.35 11.68 -8.67
CA LEU A 321 0.73 12.76 -9.44
C LEU A 321 -0.44 12.27 -10.31
N LEU A 322 -0.49 10.96 -10.64
CA LEU A 322 -1.63 10.35 -11.31
C LEU A 322 -2.95 10.61 -10.58
N ALA A 323 -2.94 10.68 -9.23
CA ALA A 323 -4.13 11.01 -8.45
C ALA A 323 -4.70 12.39 -8.81
N LEU A 324 -3.84 13.37 -9.14
CA LEU A 324 -4.29 14.70 -9.54
C LEU A 324 -4.99 14.66 -10.91
N GLY A 325 -4.51 13.80 -11.82
CA GLY A 325 -5.19 13.55 -13.09
C GLY A 325 -6.62 13.04 -12.88
N PHE A 326 -6.81 12.06 -12.00
CA PHE A 326 -8.14 11.53 -11.69
C PHE A 326 -9.05 12.54 -10.99
N VAL A 327 -8.51 13.37 -10.09
CA VAL A 327 -9.24 14.50 -9.49
C VAL A 327 -9.63 15.54 -10.54
N ALA A 328 -8.73 15.87 -11.47
CA ALA A 328 -9.03 16.80 -12.56
C ALA A 328 -10.14 16.27 -13.48
N MET A 329 -10.15 14.97 -13.79
CA MET A 329 -11.22 14.34 -14.57
C MET A 329 -12.56 14.33 -13.82
N ALA A 330 -12.54 14.10 -12.50
CA ALA A 330 -13.74 14.17 -11.66
C ALA A 330 -14.32 15.59 -11.62
N LEU A 331 -13.45 16.62 -11.53
CA LEU A 331 -13.86 18.02 -11.60
C LEU A 331 -14.44 18.36 -12.99
N ALA A 332 -13.79 17.93 -14.06
CA ALA A 332 -14.27 18.14 -15.42
C ALA A 332 -15.63 17.47 -15.67
N TYR A 333 -15.83 16.27 -15.12
CA TYR A 333 -17.13 15.58 -15.14
C TYR A 333 -18.20 16.39 -14.40
N ARG A 334 -17.89 16.90 -13.20
CA ARG A 334 -18.79 17.77 -12.42
C ARG A 334 -19.17 19.06 -13.17
N TRP A 335 -18.27 19.60 -13.99
CA TRP A 335 -18.53 20.77 -14.85
C TRP A 335 -19.21 20.45 -16.18
N GLY A 336 -19.75 19.24 -16.34
CA GLY A 336 -20.58 18.85 -17.48
C GLY A 336 -19.90 17.96 -18.51
N GLY A 337 -18.66 17.50 -18.28
CA GLY A 337 -18.03 16.44 -19.08
C GLY A 337 -17.80 16.80 -20.56
N ASN A 338 -17.58 18.09 -20.86
CA ASN A 338 -17.26 18.58 -22.21
C ASN A 338 -15.79 19.01 -22.33
N LEU A 339 -15.33 19.29 -23.56
CA LEU A 339 -13.93 19.66 -23.81
C LEU A 339 -13.52 20.93 -23.07
N ARG A 340 -14.41 21.92 -22.95
CA ARG A 340 -14.12 23.16 -22.20
C ARG A 340 -13.90 22.87 -20.72
N ALA A 341 -14.73 22.04 -20.11
CA ALA A 341 -14.59 21.58 -18.73
C ALA A 341 -13.28 20.81 -18.53
N LEU A 342 -12.90 19.96 -19.49
CA LEU A 342 -11.64 19.23 -19.47
C LEU A 342 -10.44 20.17 -19.50
N LEU A 343 -10.41 21.13 -20.44
CA LEU A 343 -9.32 22.09 -20.58
C LEU A 343 -9.20 23.00 -19.36
N LEU A 344 -10.34 23.48 -18.82
CA LEU A 344 -10.35 24.33 -17.63
C LEU A 344 -9.88 23.56 -16.38
N ALA A 345 -10.45 22.39 -16.10
CA ALA A 345 -10.10 21.61 -14.91
C ALA A 345 -8.65 21.12 -15.00
N GLY A 346 -8.25 20.59 -16.16
CA GLY A 346 -6.88 20.15 -16.42
C GLY A 346 -5.88 21.31 -16.32
N GLY A 347 -6.20 22.47 -16.93
CA GLY A 347 -5.36 23.66 -16.89
C GLY A 347 -5.18 24.21 -15.48
N LEU A 348 -6.28 24.32 -14.71
CA LEU A 348 -6.23 24.80 -13.31
C LEU A 348 -5.43 23.86 -12.40
N MET A 349 -5.66 22.54 -12.50
CA MET A 349 -4.94 21.56 -11.69
C MET A 349 -3.46 21.50 -12.06
N THR A 350 -3.15 21.57 -13.36
CA THR A 350 -1.76 21.61 -13.85
C THR A 350 -1.06 22.90 -13.39
N GLY A 351 -1.71 24.06 -13.55
CA GLY A 351 -1.16 25.34 -13.11
C GLY A 351 -0.89 25.36 -11.61
N LEU A 352 -1.82 24.86 -10.80
CA LEU A 352 -1.63 24.71 -9.35
C LEU A 352 -0.46 23.77 -9.03
N ALA A 353 -0.37 22.62 -9.71
CA ALA A 353 0.70 21.67 -9.48
C ALA A 353 2.07 22.28 -9.81
N LEU A 354 2.21 22.94 -10.97
CA LEU A 354 3.44 23.62 -11.36
C LEU A 354 3.82 24.72 -10.38
N ALA A 355 2.85 25.49 -9.87
CA ALA A 355 3.09 26.51 -8.86
C ALA A 355 3.62 25.90 -7.55
N VAL A 356 3.00 24.83 -7.06
CA VAL A 356 3.45 24.12 -5.85
C VAL A 356 4.85 23.51 -6.07
N MET A 357 5.09 22.87 -7.21
CA MET A 357 6.42 22.32 -7.54
C MET A 357 7.49 23.41 -7.61
N ALA A 358 7.18 24.56 -8.20
CA ALA A 358 8.09 25.70 -8.26
C ALA A 358 8.39 26.26 -6.86
N VAL A 359 7.37 26.39 -6.00
CA VAL A 359 7.55 26.83 -4.60
C VAL A 359 8.42 25.84 -3.82
N VAL A 360 8.16 24.54 -3.93
CA VAL A 360 8.97 23.52 -3.26
C VAL A 360 10.40 23.51 -3.82
N GLY A 361 10.58 23.57 -5.13
CA GLY A 361 11.89 23.62 -5.78
C GLY A 361 12.70 24.86 -5.38
N TRP A 362 12.05 26.01 -5.28
CA TRP A 362 12.66 27.26 -4.82
C TRP A 362 13.00 27.20 -3.32
N ALA A 363 12.05 26.82 -2.46
CA ALA A 363 12.24 26.75 -1.02
C ALA A 363 13.31 25.74 -0.60
N SER A 364 13.38 24.60 -1.29
CA SER A 364 14.41 23.58 -1.08
C SER A 364 15.77 23.94 -1.72
N ARG A 365 15.80 24.93 -2.62
CA ARG A 365 16.95 25.29 -3.48
C ARG A 365 17.42 24.17 -4.42
N LEU A 366 16.56 23.18 -4.68
CA LEU A 366 16.86 22.03 -5.53
C LEU A 366 16.30 22.16 -6.96
N GLY A 367 15.32 23.04 -7.17
CA GLY A 367 14.71 23.27 -8.49
C GLY A 367 14.11 22.00 -9.12
N PHE A 368 14.32 21.85 -10.43
CA PHE A 368 13.74 20.77 -11.26
C PHE A 368 14.76 19.71 -11.71
N GLY A 369 15.95 19.64 -11.08
CA GLY A 369 17.00 18.67 -11.46
C GLY A 369 16.54 17.21 -11.41
N TRP A 370 15.60 16.89 -10.52
CA TRP A 370 15.01 15.56 -10.38
C TRP A 370 14.43 14.99 -11.69
N ILE A 371 13.94 15.82 -12.62
CA ILE A 371 13.37 15.38 -13.89
C ILE A 371 14.40 14.54 -14.69
N TYR A 372 15.66 14.92 -14.61
CA TYR A 372 16.76 14.25 -15.33
C TYR A 372 17.24 12.97 -14.63
N THR A 373 16.78 12.71 -13.40
CA THR A 373 17.19 11.55 -12.58
C THR A 373 16.12 10.46 -12.48
N LEU A 374 14.95 10.65 -13.10
CA LEU A 374 13.84 9.68 -13.07
C LEU A 374 14.25 8.30 -13.64
N GLY A 375 15.22 8.28 -14.55
CA GLY A 375 15.75 7.05 -15.15
C GLY A 375 16.77 6.30 -14.28
N THR A 376 17.22 6.87 -13.15
CA THR A 376 18.28 6.27 -12.33
C THR A 376 17.93 4.85 -11.87
N ALA A 377 16.66 4.60 -11.54
CA ALA A 377 16.22 3.28 -11.12
C ALA A 377 16.39 2.20 -12.20
N ASN A 378 16.44 2.57 -13.49
CA ASN A 378 16.47 1.63 -14.63
C ASN A 378 17.71 0.74 -14.70
N VAL A 379 18.75 1.06 -13.91
CA VAL A 379 19.94 0.21 -13.73
C VAL A 379 19.60 -1.13 -13.08
N VAL A 380 18.52 -1.18 -12.29
CA VAL A 380 18.07 -2.41 -11.64
C VAL A 380 17.36 -3.30 -12.66
N ARG A 381 17.71 -4.59 -12.66
CA ARG A 381 17.00 -5.64 -13.38
C ARG A 381 16.12 -6.40 -12.40
N SER A 382 14.86 -5.99 -12.29
CA SER A 382 13.94 -6.55 -11.29
C SER A 382 13.28 -7.85 -11.78
N TRP A 383 13.29 -8.86 -10.92
CA TRP A 383 12.60 -10.14 -11.13
C TRP A 383 11.07 -10.01 -11.10
N MET A 384 10.53 -8.94 -10.51
CA MET A 384 9.09 -8.69 -10.45
C MET A 384 8.57 -7.85 -11.61
N SER A 385 9.46 -7.38 -12.50
CA SER A 385 9.09 -6.60 -13.68
C SER A 385 8.92 -7.56 -14.87
N PRO A 386 7.68 -7.83 -15.35
CA PRO A 386 7.45 -8.65 -16.53
C PRO A 386 8.22 -8.18 -17.77
N PRO A 387 8.30 -6.87 -18.11
CA PRO A 387 9.15 -6.42 -19.22
C PRO A 387 10.61 -6.82 -19.06
N THR A 388 11.16 -6.72 -17.84
CA THR A 388 12.55 -7.11 -17.56
C THR A 388 12.73 -8.62 -17.64
N LEU A 389 11.82 -9.41 -17.07
CA LEU A 389 11.86 -10.87 -17.16
C LEU A 389 11.80 -11.38 -18.60
N LEU A 390 10.93 -10.79 -19.43
CA LEU A 390 10.84 -11.09 -20.85
C LEU A 390 12.17 -10.83 -21.53
N ALA A 391 12.78 -9.65 -21.30
CA ALA A 391 14.06 -9.30 -21.88
C ALA A 391 15.21 -10.24 -21.44
N LEU A 392 15.27 -10.60 -20.16
CA LEU A 392 16.25 -11.55 -19.63
C LEU A 392 16.07 -12.95 -20.23
N GLY A 393 14.82 -13.43 -20.30
CA GLY A 393 14.49 -14.73 -20.89
C GLY A 393 14.86 -14.79 -22.37
N THR A 394 14.50 -13.76 -23.15
CA THR A 394 14.87 -13.68 -24.57
C THR A 394 16.38 -13.60 -24.79
N GLY A 395 17.09 -12.87 -23.92
CA GLY A 395 18.55 -12.80 -23.99
C GLY A 395 19.18 -14.16 -23.77
N GLN A 396 18.71 -14.89 -22.76
CA GLN A 396 19.18 -16.25 -22.47
C GLN A 396 18.90 -17.21 -23.64
N VAL A 397 17.71 -17.12 -24.26
CA VAL A 397 17.38 -17.92 -25.45
C VAL A 397 18.30 -17.56 -26.62
N GLY A 398 18.61 -16.28 -26.84
CA GLY A 398 19.54 -15.84 -27.89
C GLY A 398 20.95 -16.43 -27.72
N ILE A 399 21.45 -16.47 -26.48
CA ILE A 399 22.73 -17.11 -26.14
C ILE A 399 22.65 -18.62 -26.41
N LEU A 400 21.60 -19.30 -25.96
CA LEU A 400 21.42 -20.74 -26.14
C LEU A 400 21.30 -21.15 -27.61
N LEU A 401 20.74 -20.30 -28.46
CA LEU A 401 20.58 -20.54 -29.90
C LEU A 401 21.81 -20.08 -30.72
N GLY A 402 22.86 -19.56 -30.09
CA GLY A 402 24.05 -19.05 -30.78
C GLY A 402 23.82 -17.75 -31.56
N LEU A 403 22.74 -17.01 -31.28
CA LEU A 403 22.42 -15.72 -31.90
C LEU A 403 23.12 -14.53 -31.23
N GLY A 404 23.63 -14.73 -30.01
CA GLY A 404 24.30 -13.71 -29.20
C GLY A 404 23.45 -13.14 -28.07
N ASP A 405 24.04 -12.28 -27.25
CA ASP A 405 23.34 -11.60 -26.15
C ASP A 405 22.60 -10.36 -26.65
N HIS A 406 21.27 -10.47 -26.77
CA HIS A 406 20.39 -9.37 -27.15
C HIS A 406 19.64 -8.74 -25.97
N THR A 407 20.02 -9.07 -24.72
CA THR A 407 19.28 -8.65 -23.51
C THR A 407 19.03 -7.15 -23.48
N THR A 408 20.06 -6.34 -23.72
CA THR A 408 19.95 -4.87 -23.65
C THR A 408 19.01 -4.29 -24.70
N ALA A 409 19.07 -4.79 -25.94
CA ALA A 409 18.21 -4.33 -27.02
C ALA A 409 16.74 -4.69 -26.75
N VAL A 410 16.47 -5.93 -26.34
CA VAL A 410 15.11 -6.36 -25.98
C VAL A 410 14.62 -5.64 -24.74
N LEU A 411 15.49 -5.34 -23.77
CA LEU A 411 15.13 -4.57 -22.58
C LEU A 411 14.65 -3.17 -22.94
N SER A 412 15.34 -2.46 -23.83
CA SER A 412 14.92 -1.14 -24.31
C SER A 412 13.57 -1.20 -25.02
N LEU A 413 13.36 -2.20 -25.88
CA LEU A 413 12.11 -2.38 -26.62
C LEU A 413 10.93 -2.72 -25.69
N THR A 414 11.08 -3.74 -24.84
CA THR A 414 10.04 -4.20 -23.91
C THR A 414 9.65 -3.12 -22.91
N ARG A 415 10.62 -2.34 -22.40
CA ARG A 415 10.35 -1.18 -21.53
C ARG A 415 9.59 -0.09 -22.29
N GLY A 416 9.98 0.22 -23.52
CA GLY A 416 9.28 1.18 -24.37
C GLY A 416 7.81 0.78 -24.64
N ILE A 417 7.59 -0.50 -24.97
CA ILE A 417 6.24 -1.06 -25.13
C ILE A 417 5.44 -0.97 -23.82
N GLY A 418 6.05 -1.32 -22.69
CA GLY A 418 5.41 -1.21 -21.37
C GLY A 418 4.95 0.21 -21.06
N VAL A 419 5.81 1.21 -21.29
CA VAL A 419 5.47 2.64 -21.11
C VAL A 419 4.33 3.07 -22.05
N LEU A 420 4.35 2.64 -23.32
CA LEU A 420 3.28 2.94 -24.26
C LEU A 420 1.94 2.36 -23.80
N ILE A 421 1.92 1.09 -23.35
CA ILE A 421 0.72 0.46 -22.83
C ILE A 421 0.23 1.19 -21.58
N ILE A 422 1.12 1.58 -20.65
CA ILE A 422 0.76 2.39 -19.49
C ILE A 422 0.08 3.69 -19.94
N ALA A 423 0.69 4.43 -20.88
CA ALA A 423 0.15 5.70 -21.35
C ALA A 423 -1.25 5.56 -21.95
N VAL A 424 -1.45 4.57 -22.83
CA VAL A 424 -2.75 4.29 -23.46
C VAL A 424 -3.80 3.89 -22.42
N MET A 425 -3.46 2.96 -21.51
CA MET A 425 -4.40 2.47 -20.51
C MET A 425 -4.77 3.55 -19.48
N VAL A 426 -3.79 4.33 -19.01
CA VAL A 426 -4.05 5.43 -18.07
C VAL A 426 -4.88 6.53 -18.73
N ALA A 427 -4.57 6.92 -19.97
CA ALA A 427 -5.39 7.89 -20.71
C ALA A 427 -6.83 7.40 -20.88
N TRP A 428 -7.02 6.12 -21.20
CA TRP A 428 -8.33 5.51 -21.29
C TRP A 428 -9.09 5.50 -19.94
N LEU A 429 -8.41 5.19 -18.83
CA LEU A 429 -8.98 5.25 -17.48
C LEU A 429 -9.39 6.68 -17.10
N LEU A 430 -8.56 7.67 -17.42
CA LEU A 430 -8.87 9.09 -17.22
C LEU A 430 -10.13 9.49 -18.01
N VAL A 431 -10.23 9.08 -19.28
CA VAL A 431 -11.43 9.31 -20.10
C VAL A 431 -12.65 8.59 -19.53
N ALA A 432 -12.50 7.39 -18.96
CA ALA A 432 -13.60 6.68 -18.32
C ALA A 432 -14.15 7.44 -17.10
N VAL A 433 -13.27 8.01 -16.28
CA VAL A 433 -13.64 8.86 -15.14
C VAL A 433 -14.27 10.17 -15.61
N PHE A 434 -13.69 10.81 -16.62
CA PHE A 434 -14.24 12.03 -17.24
C PHE A 434 -15.65 11.83 -17.79
N ARG A 435 -15.98 10.62 -18.27
CA ARG A 435 -17.32 10.24 -18.76
C ARG A 435 -18.25 9.71 -17.65
N GLY A 436 -17.83 9.72 -16.39
CA GLY A 436 -18.61 9.20 -15.26
C GLY A 436 -18.81 7.68 -15.28
N ARG A 437 -18.03 6.93 -16.06
CA ARG A 437 -18.15 5.46 -16.18
C ARG A 437 -17.34 4.69 -15.14
N LEU A 438 -16.42 5.38 -14.46
CA LEU A 438 -15.53 4.80 -13.48
C LEU A 438 -15.36 5.78 -12.32
N HIS A 439 -15.32 5.26 -11.09
CA HIS A 439 -15.05 6.08 -9.91
C HIS A 439 -13.56 6.50 -9.87
N PRO A 440 -13.22 7.75 -9.52
CA PRO A 440 -11.82 8.24 -9.53
C PRO A 440 -10.86 7.40 -8.70
N VAL A 441 -11.29 6.89 -7.53
CA VAL A 441 -10.46 6.04 -6.66
C VAL A 441 -10.16 4.69 -7.30
N GLY A 442 -11.15 4.08 -7.95
CA GLY A 442 -10.96 2.83 -8.71
C GLY A 442 -10.03 3.04 -9.91
N GLY A 443 -10.24 4.13 -10.66
CA GLY A 443 -9.35 4.52 -11.76
C GLY A 443 -7.90 4.71 -11.31
N LEU A 444 -7.68 5.42 -10.21
CA LEU A 444 -6.36 5.62 -9.61
C LEU A 444 -5.70 4.28 -9.23
N GLY A 445 -6.43 3.42 -8.52
CA GLY A 445 -5.90 2.13 -8.08
C GLY A 445 -5.51 1.22 -9.23
N VAL A 446 -6.35 1.13 -10.28
CA VAL A 446 -6.05 0.33 -11.48
C VAL A 446 -4.91 0.96 -12.27
N ALA A 447 -4.87 2.30 -12.42
CA ALA A 447 -3.78 2.98 -13.10
C ALA A 447 -2.43 2.71 -12.43
N LEU A 448 -2.34 2.85 -11.11
CA LEU A 448 -1.13 2.52 -10.35
C LEU A 448 -0.79 1.02 -10.46
N GLY A 449 -1.78 0.14 -10.47
CA GLY A 449 -1.57 -1.30 -10.72
C GLY A 449 -0.93 -1.58 -12.08
N ILE A 450 -1.47 -1.00 -13.16
CA ILE A 450 -0.92 -1.13 -14.51
C ILE A 450 0.48 -0.52 -14.57
N THR A 451 0.67 0.67 -13.99
CA THR A 451 1.98 1.32 -13.92
C THR A 451 3.00 0.40 -13.26
N VAL A 452 2.69 -0.17 -12.10
CA VAL A 452 3.60 -1.06 -11.37
C VAL A 452 3.87 -2.34 -12.17
N LEU A 453 2.85 -2.99 -12.71
CA LEU A 453 3.00 -4.24 -13.46
C LEU A 453 3.82 -4.10 -14.75
N LEU A 454 3.79 -2.93 -15.39
CA LEU A 454 4.51 -2.68 -16.63
C LEU A 454 5.73 -1.79 -16.42
N PHE A 455 6.04 -1.43 -15.18
CA PHE A 455 7.18 -0.58 -14.89
C PHE A 455 8.48 -1.34 -15.17
N PRO A 456 9.51 -0.65 -15.70
CA PRO A 456 10.83 -1.23 -15.91
C PRO A 456 11.43 -1.87 -14.66
N VAL A 457 11.14 -1.33 -13.47
CA VAL A 457 11.78 -1.75 -12.20
C VAL A 457 10.77 -1.79 -11.07
N VAL A 458 10.38 -2.99 -10.66
CA VAL A 458 9.37 -3.19 -9.62
C VAL A 458 10.04 -3.64 -8.33
N GLN A 459 9.77 -2.97 -7.21
CA GLN A 459 10.21 -3.37 -5.88
C GLN A 459 9.04 -3.86 -5.03
N PRO A 460 9.25 -4.74 -4.03
CA PRO A 460 8.16 -5.40 -3.28
C PRO A 460 7.06 -4.46 -2.77
N TRP A 461 7.48 -3.30 -2.27
CA TRP A 461 6.59 -2.30 -1.70
C TRP A 461 5.83 -1.47 -2.74
N TYR A 462 6.19 -1.52 -4.03
CA TYR A 462 5.47 -0.80 -5.09
C TYR A 462 4.06 -1.36 -5.30
N LEU A 463 3.84 -2.63 -4.96
CA LEU A 463 2.52 -3.25 -5.01
C LEU A 463 1.49 -2.54 -4.13
N LEU A 464 1.95 -1.90 -3.05
CA LEU A 464 1.10 -1.11 -2.17
C LEU A 464 0.51 0.13 -2.86
N TRP A 465 1.14 0.62 -3.93
CA TRP A 465 0.60 1.73 -4.72
C TRP A 465 -0.73 1.37 -5.35
N ALA A 466 -0.91 0.10 -5.75
CA ALA A 466 -2.15 -0.42 -6.28
C ALA A 466 -3.07 -0.95 -5.17
N ILE A 467 -2.52 -1.76 -4.26
CA ILE A 467 -3.31 -2.48 -3.25
C ILE A 467 -4.10 -1.52 -2.36
N ILE A 468 -3.50 -0.42 -1.88
CA ILE A 468 -4.16 0.46 -0.91
C ILE A 468 -5.34 1.24 -1.51
N PRO A 469 -5.20 1.97 -2.64
CA PRO A 469 -6.36 2.62 -3.27
C PRO A 469 -7.39 1.60 -3.76
N LEU A 470 -6.97 0.43 -4.28
CA LEU A 470 -7.91 -0.62 -4.66
C LEU A 470 -8.59 -1.26 -3.45
N ALA A 471 -7.96 -1.34 -2.28
CA ALA A 471 -8.63 -1.83 -1.07
C ALA A 471 -9.81 -0.93 -0.66
N ALA A 472 -9.78 0.36 -1.03
CA ALA A 472 -10.88 1.28 -0.83
C ALA A 472 -11.98 1.19 -1.91
N TRP A 473 -11.81 0.39 -2.98
CA TRP A 473 -12.77 0.37 -4.10
C TRP A 473 -13.12 -1.04 -4.60
N ALA A 474 -12.17 -1.93 -4.80
CA ALA A 474 -12.39 -3.28 -5.31
C ALA A 474 -12.84 -4.26 -4.21
N THR A 475 -14.03 -4.84 -4.39
CA THR A 475 -14.68 -5.70 -3.39
C THR A 475 -14.80 -7.15 -3.83
N ARG A 476 -14.62 -7.43 -5.13
CA ARG A 476 -14.77 -8.80 -5.65
C ARG A 476 -13.75 -9.78 -5.07
N PRO A 477 -14.15 -11.04 -4.81
CA PRO A 477 -13.25 -12.07 -4.30
C PRO A 477 -12.01 -12.30 -5.17
N GLY A 478 -12.15 -12.27 -6.50
CA GLY A 478 -11.02 -12.50 -7.41
C GLY A 478 -9.87 -11.51 -7.21
N PHE A 479 -10.18 -10.21 -7.09
CA PHE A 479 -9.18 -9.19 -6.77
C PHE A 479 -8.54 -9.44 -5.39
N ARG A 480 -9.37 -9.70 -4.37
CA ARG A 480 -8.88 -9.93 -3.01
C ARG A 480 -7.96 -11.14 -2.92
N ILE A 481 -8.33 -12.26 -3.54
CA ILE A 481 -7.52 -13.46 -3.60
C ILE A 481 -6.19 -13.18 -4.31
N ALA A 482 -6.21 -12.45 -5.43
CA ALA A 482 -4.99 -12.06 -6.13
C ALA A 482 -4.09 -11.15 -5.26
N ALA A 483 -4.67 -10.13 -4.62
CA ALA A 483 -3.94 -9.23 -3.72
C ALA A 483 -3.35 -9.98 -2.52
N ILE A 484 -4.11 -10.91 -1.92
CA ILE A 484 -3.66 -11.79 -0.85
C ILE A 484 -2.50 -12.67 -1.32
N GLY A 485 -2.65 -13.36 -2.45
CA GLY A 485 -1.63 -14.25 -2.99
C GLY A 485 -0.33 -13.50 -3.28
N VAL A 486 -0.42 -12.35 -3.94
CA VAL A 486 0.74 -11.49 -4.23
C VAL A 486 1.37 -10.97 -2.94
N THR A 487 0.59 -10.51 -1.95
CA THR A 487 1.10 -10.08 -0.65
C THR A 487 1.86 -11.19 0.07
N ILE A 488 1.37 -12.44 0.05
CA ILE A 488 2.05 -13.57 0.69
C ILE A 488 3.33 -13.91 -0.06
N VAL A 489 3.26 -14.09 -1.38
CA VAL A 489 4.42 -14.47 -2.19
C VAL A 489 5.52 -13.42 -2.05
N VAL A 490 5.18 -12.14 -2.25
CA VAL A 490 6.18 -11.07 -2.18
C VAL A 490 6.60 -10.77 -0.75
N GLY A 491 5.71 -10.88 0.23
CA GLY A 491 6.04 -10.62 1.62
C GLY A 491 6.96 -11.67 2.23
N VAL A 492 6.79 -12.94 1.85
CA VAL A 492 7.60 -14.06 2.35
C VAL A 492 8.91 -14.20 1.57
N PHE A 493 8.89 -14.06 0.24
CA PHE A 493 10.08 -14.29 -0.61
C PHE A 493 10.83 -13.02 -1.00
N GLY A 494 10.22 -11.84 -0.89
CA GLY A 494 10.87 -10.54 -1.15
C GLY A 494 12.13 -10.30 -0.29
N PRO A 495 12.12 -10.61 1.03
CA PRO A 495 13.29 -10.52 1.89
C PRO A 495 14.52 -11.30 1.43
N THR A 496 14.31 -12.46 0.79
CA THR A 496 15.36 -13.36 0.32
C THR A 496 15.86 -13.03 -1.09
N ALA A 497 15.14 -12.17 -1.81
CA ALA A 497 15.46 -11.84 -3.21
C ALA A 497 16.58 -10.81 -3.37
N ASN A 498 16.95 -10.07 -2.31
CA ASN A 498 18.12 -9.18 -2.30
C ASN A 498 19.38 -10.00 -1.97
N GLY A 499 19.83 -10.80 -2.94
CA GLY A 499 20.86 -11.83 -2.83
C GLY A 499 22.28 -11.38 -2.48
N ASP A 500 22.52 -10.10 -2.22
CA ASP A 500 23.87 -9.57 -1.96
C ASP A 500 24.33 -9.82 -0.51
N ARG A 501 23.42 -10.17 0.40
CA ARG A 501 23.75 -10.28 1.84
C ARG A 501 23.89 -11.70 2.36
N PHE A 502 23.08 -12.63 1.86
CA PHE A 502 23.03 -14.00 2.35
C PHE A 502 23.38 -14.95 1.22
N ALA A 503 24.24 -15.90 1.51
CA ALA A 503 24.51 -16.98 0.57
C ALA A 503 23.24 -17.81 0.35
N LEU A 504 23.11 -18.39 -0.85
CA LEU A 504 21.93 -19.17 -1.24
C LEU A 504 21.60 -20.28 -0.22
N PHE A 505 22.61 -20.99 0.29
CA PHE A 505 22.38 -22.04 1.30
C PHE A 505 21.77 -21.48 2.59
N GLN A 506 22.17 -20.28 3.05
CA GLN A 506 21.60 -19.67 4.25
C GLN A 506 20.13 -19.32 4.04
N ILE A 507 19.76 -18.88 2.83
CA ILE A 507 18.38 -18.60 2.46
C ILE A 507 17.55 -19.89 2.48
N VAL A 508 18.08 -20.97 1.89
CA VAL A 508 17.42 -22.28 1.86
C VAL A 508 17.25 -22.83 3.27
N ASP A 509 18.32 -22.89 4.05
CA ASP A 509 18.31 -23.40 5.43
C ASP A 509 17.31 -22.62 6.30
N ALA A 510 17.33 -21.29 6.22
CA ALA A 510 16.42 -20.45 6.98
C ALA A 510 14.96 -20.64 6.56
N THR A 511 14.70 -20.83 5.26
CA THR A 511 13.35 -21.08 4.73
C THR A 511 12.84 -22.45 5.16
N VAL A 512 13.67 -23.49 5.10
CA VAL A 512 13.32 -24.85 5.55
C VAL A 512 13.06 -24.86 7.05
N ALA A 513 13.98 -24.32 7.86
CA ALA A 513 13.81 -24.25 9.31
C ALA A 513 12.57 -23.44 9.69
N SER A 514 12.33 -22.31 9.04
CA SER A 514 11.13 -21.50 9.24
C SER A 514 9.86 -22.27 8.91
N THR A 515 9.85 -23.00 7.80
CA THR A 515 8.70 -23.84 7.40
C THR A 515 8.40 -24.90 8.46
N VAL A 516 9.42 -25.61 8.95
CA VAL A 516 9.26 -26.62 10.01
C VAL A 516 8.71 -25.99 11.28
N ILE A 517 9.28 -24.85 11.73
CA ILE A 517 8.81 -24.15 12.93
C ILE A 517 7.36 -23.72 12.78
N VAL A 518 6.98 -23.13 11.64
CA VAL A 518 5.62 -22.66 11.39
C VAL A 518 4.63 -23.84 11.36
N LEU A 519 4.98 -24.95 10.71
CA LEU A 519 4.13 -26.16 10.70
C LEU A 519 3.93 -26.72 12.11
N LEU A 520 4.99 -26.79 12.92
CA LEU A 520 4.88 -27.19 14.33
C LEU A 520 4.01 -26.23 15.14
N LEU A 521 4.16 -24.91 14.93
CA LEU A 521 3.32 -23.91 15.59
C LEU A 521 1.86 -24.07 15.19
N ILE A 522 1.55 -24.30 13.90
CA ILE A 522 0.19 -24.57 13.43
C ILE A 522 -0.35 -25.83 14.11
N ALA A 523 0.42 -26.92 14.18
CA ALA A 523 0.00 -28.16 14.82
C ALA A 523 -0.29 -27.98 16.32
N VAL A 524 0.60 -27.30 17.07
CA VAL A 524 0.43 -27.08 18.51
C VAL A 524 -0.69 -26.08 18.82
N THR A 525 -0.92 -25.10 17.94
CA THR A 525 -1.97 -24.09 18.11
C THR A 525 -3.27 -24.44 17.37
N TYR A 526 -3.37 -25.66 16.84
CA TYR A 526 -4.44 -26.08 15.95
C TYR A 526 -5.85 -25.87 16.53
N THR A 527 -5.98 -26.08 17.84
CA THR A 527 -7.23 -25.90 18.61
C THR A 527 -7.34 -24.54 19.28
N ARG A 528 -6.25 -23.76 19.33
CA ARG A 528 -6.18 -22.48 20.05
C ARG A 528 -6.39 -21.27 19.13
N LEU A 529 -5.93 -21.35 17.89
CA LEU A 529 -6.04 -20.30 16.88
C LEU A 529 -7.11 -20.64 15.83
N PRO A 530 -7.69 -19.63 15.17
CA PRO A 530 -8.79 -19.82 14.21
C PRO A 530 -8.31 -20.31 12.84
N TRP A 531 -7.53 -21.39 12.83
CA TRP A 531 -7.13 -22.11 11.61
C TRP A 531 -8.36 -22.71 10.92
N ARG A 532 -9.32 -23.21 11.70
CA ARG A 532 -10.63 -23.72 11.26
C ARG A 532 -11.73 -22.67 11.39
N ALA A 533 -12.85 -22.89 10.70
CA ALA A 533 -14.05 -22.11 10.95
C ALA A 533 -14.49 -22.29 12.40
N LEU A 534 -14.84 -21.18 13.07
CA LEU A 534 -15.39 -21.26 14.42
C LEU A 534 -16.80 -21.87 14.34
N PRO A 535 -17.18 -22.78 15.27
CA PRO A 535 -18.54 -23.28 15.35
C PRO A 535 -19.52 -22.10 15.45
N THR A 536 -20.56 -22.10 14.62
CA THR A 536 -21.63 -21.11 14.71
C THR A 536 -22.53 -21.44 15.89
N THR A 537 -22.12 -21.05 17.09
CA THR A 537 -22.97 -21.14 18.28
C THR A 537 -24.23 -20.31 18.06
N GLY A 538 -25.37 -20.98 17.81
CA GLY A 538 -26.69 -20.36 17.79
C GLY A 538 -27.70 -20.89 16.75
N ARG A 539 -27.30 -21.69 15.75
CA ARG A 539 -28.27 -22.26 14.77
C ARG A 539 -28.40 -23.78 14.82
N GLU A 540 -27.33 -24.49 15.18
CA GLU A 540 -27.38 -25.96 15.30
C GLU A 540 -28.10 -26.41 16.58
N LEU A 541 -27.96 -25.68 17.71
CA LEU A 541 -28.63 -26.05 18.96
C LEU A 541 -30.16 -25.88 18.95
N ILE A 542 -30.72 -25.07 18.04
CA ILE A 542 -32.19 -24.93 17.90
C ILE A 542 -32.73 -25.99 16.94
N HIS A 543 -31.94 -26.46 15.98
CA HIS A 543 -32.35 -27.54 15.08
C HIS A 543 -32.20 -28.93 15.70
N ASP A 544 -31.21 -29.14 16.57
CA ASP A 544 -31.01 -30.43 17.26
C ASP A 544 -31.86 -30.60 18.53
N ALA A 545 -32.56 -29.55 18.97
CA ALA A 545 -33.54 -29.62 20.08
C ALA A 545 -34.97 -29.94 19.61
N VAL A 546 -35.20 -30.06 18.31
CA VAL A 546 -36.47 -30.55 17.75
C VAL A 546 -36.20 -31.87 17.04
N ALA A 547 -36.12 -32.94 17.83
CA ALA A 547 -36.18 -34.29 17.29
C ALA A 547 -37.51 -34.49 16.55
N PRO A 548 -37.50 -35.02 15.32
CA PRO A 548 -38.71 -35.46 14.65
C PRO A 548 -39.04 -36.85 15.18
N ASP A 549 -40.05 -36.97 16.04
CA ASP A 549 -40.91 -38.15 16.16
C ASP A 549 -41.86 -38.00 17.36
N VAL A 550 -43.02 -37.36 17.12
CA VAL A 550 -44.32 -37.92 17.50
C VAL A 550 -45.33 -37.44 16.46
N VAL A 551 -45.50 -38.23 15.40
CA VAL A 551 -46.77 -38.22 14.65
C VAL A 551 -47.75 -39.06 15.45
N SER A 552 -48.78 -38.43 16.01
CA SER A 552 -50.04 -39.11 16.29
C SER A 552 -51.21 -38.15 16.09
N ALA A 553 -51.91 -38.37 14.98
CA ALA A 553 -53.32 -38.12 14.70
C ALA A 553 -54.04 -37.04 15.52
N THR A 554 -54.34 -35.90 14.88
CA THR A 554 -55.71 -35.38 14.88
C THR A 554 -55.94 -34.54 13.62
N GLU A 555 -56.83 -35.03 12.76
CA GLU A 555 -57.43 -34.24 11.68
C GLU A 555 -58.09 -32.98 12.25
N THR A 556 -57.79 -31.82 11.69
CA THR A 556 -58.76 -30.71 11.67
C THR A 556 -58.72 -30.03 10.30
N ARG A 557 -59.84 -30.21 9.60
CA ARG A 557 -60.20 -29.70 8.27
C ARG A 557 -59.91 -28.21 8.10
N GLN A 558 -59.40 -27.85 6.93
CA GLN A 558 -59.58 -26.52 6.35
C GLN A 558 -61.07 -26.31 5.97
N PRO A 559 -61.66 -25.13 6.21
CA PRO A 559 -62.97 -24.80 5.66
C PRO A 559 -62.85 -24.25 4.23
N THR A 560 -63.55 -24.90 3.30
CA THR A 560 -63.89 -24.42 1.96
C THR A 560 -64.88 -23.25 2.01
N PRO A 561 -64.79 -22.27 1.08
CA PRO A 561 -65.80 -21.22 0.95
C PRO A 561 -67.00 -21.74 0.15
N VAL A 562 -68.22 -21.43 0.59
CA VAL A 562 -69.45 -21.65 -0.17
C VAL A 562 -70.07 -20.29 -0.48
N ALA A 563 -70.43 -20.09 -1.74
CA ALA A 563 -71.15 -18.92 -2.24
C ALA A 563 -72.67 -19.22 -2.36
N ASP A 564 -73.45 -18.16 -2.14
CA ASP A 564 -74.75 -17.84 -2.75
C ASP A 564 -76.01 -18.63 -2.32
N ALA A 565 -76.92 -17.98 -1.56
CA ALA A 565 -77.99 -17.11 -2.10
C ALA A 565 -79.36 -17.20 -1.36
N TYR A 566 -80.05 -16.04 -1.33
CA TYR A 566 -81.49 -15.77 -1.10
C TYR A 566 -82.04 -15.93 0.34
N ALA A 567 -82.96 -15.11 0.87
CA ALA A 567 -83.54 -13.80 0.52
C ALA A 567 -84.46 -13.34 1.69
N GLU A 568 -84.81 -12.04 1.67
CA GLU A 568 -86.00 -11.37 2.27
C GLU A 568 -86.05 -10.98 3.77
N SER A 569 -85.90 -9.67 4.01
CA SER A 569 -86.89 -8.67 4.55
C SER A 569 -87.69 -8.95 5.84
N PRO A 570 -88.17 -7.93 6.60
CA PRO A 570 -88.26 -6.47 6.33
C PRO A 570 -87.28 -5.57 7.10
#